data_AF-A0A936HL05-F1
#
_entry.id   AF-A0A936HL05-F1
#
_cell.length_a   1.000
_cell.length_b   1.000
_cell.length_c   1.000
_cell.angle_alpha   90.00
_cell.angle_beta   90.00
_cell.angle_gamma   90.00
#
_symmetry.space_group_name_H-M   'P 1'
#
loop_
_entity.id
_entity.type
_entity.pdbx_description
1 polymer ?
#
loop_
_entity_poly.entity_id
_entity_poly.type
_entity_poly.pdbx_seq_one_letter_code
_entity_poly.pdbx_strand_id
1 'polypeptide(L)'
;MVWIDHRNGVADVYGTVVRPQTVLAVRDPIEASQQGITIIPNPAVGEARVVVGGARSGDRLVVVREVTGREVARSVIRSGGVDGVIDVSGIAAGAYLVNVAGEVGGALLIVEE
;
A
#
# COMPACT_ATOMS: atom_id res chain seq x y z
N MET A 1 12.58 16.30 2.15
CA MET A 1 13.23 17.37 2.94
C MET A 1 13.66 16.74 4.26
N VAL A 2 14.96 16.76 4.56
CA VAL A 2 15.51 16.22 5.82
C VAL A 2 16.01 17.41 6.61
N TRP A 3 15.66 17.48 7.90
CA TRP A 3 16.19 18.48 8.82
C TRP A 3 17.01 17.77 9.88
N ILE A 4 18.17 18.34 10.20
CA ILE A 4 19.06 17.86 11.25
C ILE A 4 19.06 18.93 12.32
N ASP A 5 18.52 18.59 13.49
CA ASP A 5 18.55 19.46 14.67
C ASP A 5 19.69 19.02 15.59
N HIS A 6 20.48 19.99 16.06
CA HIS A 6 21.61 19.73 16.96
C HIS A 6 21.28 20.35 18.32
N ARG A 7 20.55 19.61 19.15
CA ARG A 7 20.36 19.93 20.57
C ARG A 7 20.99 18.83 21.43
N ASN A 8 21.68 19.21 22.49
CA ASN A 8 22.27 18.32 23.51
C ASN A 8 23.38 17.35 23.02
N GLY A 9 24.10 17.66 21.94
CA GLY A 9 25.24 16.85 21.49
C GLY A 9 24.85 15.51 20.86
N VAL A 10 23.55 15.29 20.63
CA VAL A 10 23.00 14.12 19.92
C VAL A 10 22.31 14.65 18.67
N ALA A 11 22.66 14.11 17.50
CA ALA A 11 22.01 14.48 16.25
C ALA A 11 20.72 13.67 16.10
N ASP A 12 19.58 14.32 16.23
CA ASP A 12 18.29 13.72 15.92
C ASP A 12 17.94 14.01 14.45
N VAL A 13 17.92 12.96 13.64
CA VAL A 13 17.57 13.06 12.21
C VAL A 13 16.06 12.91 12.06
N TYR A 14 15.39 14.00 11.69
CA TYR A 14 13.95 13.97 11.38
C TYR A 14 13.75 14.04 9.85
N GLY A 15 13.24 12.94 9.30
CA GLY A 15 12.86 12.84 7.89
C GLY A 15 12.28 11.47 7.55
N THR A 16 11.31 11.45 6.63
CA THR A 16 10.89 10.20 5.99
C THR A 16 11.89 9.86 4.88
N VAL A 17 12.59 8.74 5.03
CA VAL A 17 13.37 8.16 3.94
C VAL A 17 12.42 7.30 3.13
N VAL A 18 11.89 7.83 2.04
CA VAL A 18 11.14 7.01 1.07
C VAL A 18 12.17 6.24 0.25
N ARG A 19 12.49 5.02 0.67
CA ARG A 19 13.23 4.07 -0.17
C ARG A 19 12.21 3.29 -1.01
N PRO A 20 12.27 3.32 -2.34
CA PRO A 20 11.57 2.32 -3.13
C PRO A 20 12.27 0.98 -2.90
N GLN A 21 11.77 0.17 -1.98
CA GLN A 21 12.10 -1.25 -1.91
C GLN A 21 11.05 -2.03 -2.68
N THR A 22 11.30 -2.27 -3.96
CA THR A 22 10.58 -3.29 -4.70
C THR A 22 11.18 -4.64 -4.33
N VAL A 23 10.53 -5.37 -3.41
CA VAL A 23 10.84 -6.79 -3.18
C VAL A 23 9.87 -7.61 -4.02
N LEU A 24 10.31 -8.00 -5.22
CA LEU A 24 9.57 -8.92 -6.08
C LEU A 24 9.89 -10.36 -5.65
N ALA A 25 9.21 -10.86 -4.62
CA ALA A 25 9.26 -12.28 -4.26
C ALA A 25 8.03 -12.97 -4.87
N VAL A 26 8.16 -13.47 -6.11
CA VAL A 26 7.17 -14.37 -6.71
C VAL A 26 7.57 -15.80 -6.34
N ARG A 27 7.12 -16.28 -5.19
CA ARG A 27 6.86 -17.71 -4.91
C ARG A 27 5.68 -17.79 -3.96
N ASP A 28 4.65 -18.51 -4.40
CA ASP A 28 3.41 -18.88 -3.73
C ASP A 28 2.28 -17.81 -3.68
N PRO A 29 1.07 -18.13 -4.20
CA PRO A 29 -0.04 -17.17 -4.33
C PRO A 29 -0.81 -16.85 -3.03
N ILE A 30 -0.24 -17.05 -1.82
CA ILE A 30 -1.04 -16.98 -0.57
C ILE A 30 -0.64 -15.87 0.41
N GLU A 31 0.51 -15.22 0.34
CA GLU A 31 0.80 -14.13 1.29
C GLU A 31 1.38 -12.88 0.61
N ALA A 32 0.51 -12.14 -0.08
CA ALA A 32 0.69 -10.71 -0.32
C ALA A 32 0.61 -9.87 0.99
N SER A 33 0.71 -10.51 2.17
CA SER A 33 0.92 -9.87 3.47
C SER A 33 2.38 -9.42 3.60
N GLN A 34 2.83 -8.57 2.70
CA GLN A 34 4.06 -7.84 2.90
C GLN A 34 3.73 -6.62 3.76
N GLN A 35 4.21 -6.65 5.00
CA GLN A 35 4.30 -5.46 5.88
C GLN A 35 2.96 -4.91 6.40
N GLY A 36 1.95 -5.77 6.59
CA GLY A 36 0.72 -5.42 7.29
C GLY A 36 -0.41 -4.87 6.40
N ILE A 37 -0.26 -4.99 5.07
CA ILE A 37 -1.32 -4.77 4.08
C ILE A 37 -1.71 -6.14 3.52
N THR A 38 -3.00 -6.47 3.52
CA THR A 38 -3.56 -7.70 2.96
C THR A 38 -4.61 -7.34 1.92
N ILE A 39 -4.60 -8.04 0.78
CA ILE A 39 -5.55 -7.81 -0.32
C ILE A 39 -6.46 -9.02 -0.44
N ILE A 40 -7.78 -8.82 -0.38
CA ILE A 40 -8.79 -9.88 -0.47
C ILE A 40 -10.02 -9.44 -1.30
N PRO A 41 -10.49 -10.24 -2.27
CA PRO A 41 -9.81 -11.42 -2.82
C PRO A 41 -8.56 -11.02 -3.63
N ASN A 42 -7.65 -11.98 -3.81
CA ASN A 42 -6.52 -11.84 -4.72
C ASN A 42 -6.24 -13.22 -5.35
N PRO A 43 -6.52 -13.45 -6.64
CA PRO A 43 -6.95 -12.47 -7.64
C PRO A 43 -8.31 -11.81 -7.38
N ALA A 44 -8.52 -10.61 -7.92
CA ALA A 44 -9.72 -9.81 -7.77
C ALA A 44 -10.48 -9.65 -9.09
N VAL A 45 -11.81 -9.74 -9.01
CA VAL A 45 -12.74 -9.49 -10.11
C VAL A 45 -13.77 -8.48 -9.62
N GLY A 46 -13.87 -7.33 -10.28
CA GLY A 46 -14.78 -6.23 -9.92
C GLY A 46 -14.37 -5.42 -8.69
N GLU A 47 -14.07 -6.04 -7.54
CA GLU A 47 -13.64 -5.36 -6.32
C GLU A 47 -12.50 -6.08 -5.57
N ALA A 48 -11.70 -5.30 -4.84
CA ALA A 48 -10.70 -5.80 -3.89
C ALA A 48 -10.74 -5.00 -2.59
N ARG A 49 -10.62 -5.66 -1.44
CA ARG A 49 -10.44 -5.00 -0.14
C ARG A 49 -8.97 -4.96 0.24
N VAL A 50 -8.56 -3.82 0.76
CA VAL A 50 -7.25 -3.58 1.36
C VAL A 50 -7.42 -3.54 2.86
N VAL A 51 -6.95 -4.56 3.53
CA VAL A 51 -6.97 -4.68 4.99
C VAL A 51 -5.61 -4.27 5.54
N VAL A 52 -5.59 -3.39 6.53
CA VAL A 52 -4.38 -3.00 7.25
C VAL A 52 -4.43 -3.52 8.69
N GLY A 53 -3.26 -3.88 9.23
CA GLY A 53 -3.18 -4.33 10.62
C GLY A 53 -3.58 -3.24 11.61
N GLY A 54 -4.66 -3.47 12.36
CA GLY A 54 -5.15 -2.59 13.43
C GLY A 54 -5.83 -1.30 12.95
N ALA A 55 -6.72 -0.76 13.78
CA ALA A 55 -7.41 0.50 13.47
C ALA A 55 -6.39 1.65 13.41
N ARG A 56 -6.48 2.48 12.37
CA ARG A 56 -5.55 3.60 12.17
C ARG A 56 -6.19 4.92 12.57
N SER A 57 -5.40 5.81 13.19
CA SER A 57 -5.79 7.20 13.38
C SER A 57 -5.59 7.98 12.07
N GLY A 58 -6.61 8.74 11.71
CA GLY A 58 -6.64 9.53 10.48
C GLY A 58 -6.95 8.70 9.23
N ASP A 59 -7.45 9.38 8.21
CA ASP A 59 -7.74 8.78 6.91
C ASP A 59 -6.44 8.35 6.21
N ARG A 60 -6.46 7.20 5.54
CA ARG A 60 -5.33 6.63 4.80
C ARG A 60 -5.67 6.51 3.34
N LEU A 61 -4.85 7.12 2.48
CA LEU A 61 -4.99 6.98 1.04
C LEU A 61 -4.42 5.62 0.60
N VAL A 62 -5.25 4.84 -0.08
CA VAL A 62 -4.87 3.63 -0.79
C VAL A 62 -4.66 3.99 -2.25
N VAL A 63 -3.52 3.58 -2.82
CA VAL A 63 -3.17 3.88 -4.21
C VAL A 63 -2.82 2.59 -4.93
N VAL A 64 -3.44 2.37 -6.08
CA VAL A 64 -3.15 1.25 -6.98
C VAL A 64 -2.36 1.76 -8.16
N ARG A 65 -1.23 1.13 -8.45
CA ARG A 65 -0.32 1.50 -9.53
C ARG A 65 0.01 0.33 -10.42
N GLU A 66 0.22 0.63 -11.69
CA GLU A 66 0.90 -0.27 -12.61
C GLU A 66 2.37 -0.44 -12.21
N VAL A 67 3.00 -1.49 -12.72
CA VAL A 67 4.45 -1.72 -12.58
C VAL A 67 5.31 -0.58 -13.15
N THR A 68 4.75 0.22 -14.05
CA THR A 68 5.36 1.45 -14.60
C THR A 68 5.33 2.64 -13.63
N GLY A 69 4.58 2.53 -12.53
CA GLY A 69 4.37 3.58 -11.53
C GLY A 69 3.12 4.45 -11.77
N ARG A 70 2.42 4.26 -12.89
CA ARG A 70 1.17 4.97 -13.22
C ARG A 70 0.07 4.60 -12.23
N GLU A 71 -0.55 5.59 -11.61
CA GLU A 71 -1.74 5.39 -10.77
C GLU A 71 -2.94 5.06 -11.64
N VAL A 72 -3.63 3.96 -11.30
CA VAL A 72 -4.82 3.48 -12.02
C VAL A 72 -6.09 3.56 -11.17
N ALA A 73 -5.96 3.48 -9.85
CA ALA A 73 -7.08 3.64 -8.93
C ALA A 73 -6.60 4.17 -7.57
N ARG A 74 -7.54 4.71 -6.80
CA ARG A 74 -7.32 5.13 -5.42
C ARG A 74 -8.56 4.88 -4.57
N SER A 75 -8.35 4.68 -3.28
CA SER A 75 -9.41 4.57 -2.28
C SER A 75 -8.96 5.18 -0.96
N VAL A 76 -9.85 5.23 0.03
CA VAL A 76 -9.56 5.76 1.36
C VAL A 76 -10.02 4.79 2.44
N ILE A 77 -9.12 4.41 3.34
CA ILE A 77 -9.47 3.80 4.62
C ILE A 77 -9.77 4.95 5.58
N ARG A 78 -11.02 5.03 6.04
CA ARG A 78 -11.46 6.09 6.95
C ARG A 78 -10.84 5.90 8.34
N SER A 79 -10.63 7.00 9.06
CA SER A 79 -10.13 6.96 10.44
C SER A 79 -10.93 5.99 11.32
N GLY A 80 -10.23 5.16 12.09
CA GLY A 80 -10.81 4.08 12.90
C GLY A 80 -11.15 2.81 12.12
N GLY A 81 -11.10 2.86 10.78
CA GLY A 81 -11.25 1.70 9.90
C GLY A 81 -10.00 0.83 9.88
N VAL A 82 -10.21 -0.43 9.51
CA VAL A 82 -9.15 -1.43 9.28
C VAL A 82 -9.07 -1.86 7.82
N ASP A 83 -10.02 -1.43 6.98
CA ASP A 83 -10.07 -1.79 5.58
C ASP A 83 -10.65 -0.69 4.67
N GLY A 84 -10.37 -0.82 3.38
CA GLY A 84 -10.91 0.04 2.31
C GLY A 84 -11.15 -0.76 1.04
N VAL A 85 -12.14 -0.35 0.25
CA VAL A 85 -12.55 -1.04 -0.98
C VAL A 85 -11.96 -0.34 -2.21
N ILE A 86 -11.40 -1.11 -3.12
CA ILE A 86 -10.96 -0.68 -4.45
C ILE A 86 -11.91 -1.31 -5.47
N ASP A 87 -12.52 -0.48 -6.30
CA ASP A 87 -13.20 -0.92 -7.52
C ASP A 87 -12.15 -1.19 -8.61
N VAL A 88 -12.11 -2.43 -9.10
CA VAL A 88 -11.21 -2.90 -10.16
C VAL A 88 -11.95 -3.24 -11.45
N SER A 89 -13.28 -3.04 -11.51
CA SER A 89 -14.11 -3.41 -12.67
C SER A 89 -13.74 -2.67 -13.96
N GLY A 90 -13.15 -1.48 -13.85
CA GLY A 90 -12.66 -0.69 -14.99
C GLY A 90 -11.17 -0.82 -15.27
N ILE A 91 -10.47 -1.72 -14.56
CA ILE A 91 -9.01 -1.88 -14.65
C ILE A 91 -8.71 -3.10 -15.53
N ALA A 92 -7.76 -2.98 -16.45
CA ALA A 92 -7.34 -4.10 -17.29
C ALA A 92 -6.76 -5.25 -16.46
N ALA A 93 -6.99 -6.50 -16.88
CA ALA A 93 -6.40 -7.66 -16.21
C ALA A 93 -4.86 -7.56 -16.17
N GLY A 94 -4.27 -7.90 -15.03
CA GLY A 94 -2.83 -7.78 -14.82
C GLY A 94 -2.41 -7.67 -13.36
N ALA A 95 -1.11 -7.44 -13.16
CA ALA A 95 -0.51 -7.30 -11.84
C ALA A 95 -0.27 -5.82 -11.49
N TYR A 96 -0.71 -5.43 -10.29
CA TYR A 96 -0.68 -4.07 -9.78
C TYR A 96 -0.05 -4.01 -8.39
N LEU A 97 0.55 -2.87 -8.08
CA LEU A 97 1.08 -2.56 -6.74
C LEU A 97 0.08 -1.69 -5.97
N VAL A 98 -0.24 -2.11 -4.75
CA VAL A 98 -1.09 -1.38 -3.83
C VAL A 98 -0.24 -0.80 -2.70
N ASN A 99 -0.29 0.51 -2.51
CA ASN A 99 0.37 1.19 -1.39
C ASN A 99 -0.67 1.89 -0.51
N VAL A 100 -0.41 1.92 0.79
CA VAL A 100 -1.25 2.64 1.76
C VAL A 100 -0.43 3.73 2.43
N ALA A 101 -0.94 4.97 2.45
CA ALA A 101 -0.22 6.11 2.99
C ALA A 101 0.10 5.95 4.48
N GLY A 102 1.39 5.94 4.81
CA GLY A 102 1.88 5.76 6.18
C GLY A 102 2.03 4.30 6.62
N GLU A 103 1.72 3.34 5.76
CA GLU A 103 2.25 1.97 5.89
C GLU A 103 3.59 1.87 5.17
N VAL A 104 4.46 1.00 5.66
CA VAL A 104 5.73 0.68 4.99
C VAL A 104 5.43 -0.41 3.96
N GLY A 105 5.86 -0.21 2.71
CA GLY A 105 5.76 -1.21 1.65
C GLY A 105 4.50 -1.12 0.79
N GLY A 106 4.15 -2.26 0.21
CA GLY A 106 2.98 -2.42 -0.64
C GLY A 106 2.64 -3.89 -0.85
N ALA A 107 1.43 -4.14 -1.30
CA ALA A 107 0.92 -5.47 -1.59
C ALA A 107 0.71 -5.65 -3.09
N LEU A 108 0.82 -6.89 -3.57
CA LEU A 108 0.51 -7.25 -4.94
C LEU A 108 -0.99 -7.50 -5.09
N LEU A 109 -1.61 -6.87 -6.08
CA LEU A 109 -2.99 -7.11 -6.49
C LEU A 109 -2.98 -7.69 -7.90
N ILE A 110 -3.56 -8.87 -8.07
CA ILE A 110 -3.82 -9.48 -9.38
C ILE A 110 -5.27 -9.17 -9.74
N VAL A 111 -5.50 -8.56 -10.90
CA VAL A 111 -6.84 -8.28 -11.45
C VAL A 111 -7.12 -9.25 -12.59
N GLU A 112 -8.30 -9.85 -12.58
CA GLU A 112 -8.83 -10.74 -13.62
C GLU A 112 -10.12 -10.18 -14.23
N GLU A 113 -10.51 -10.68 -15.41
CA GLU A 113 -11.76 -10.32 -16.10
C GLU A 113 -13.01 -10.97 -15.48
#